data_AF-A0A842XJL4-F1
#
_entry.id   AF-A0A842XJL4-F1
#
_cell.length_a   1.000
_cell.length_b   1.000
_cell.length_c   1.000
_cell.angle_alpha   90.00
_cell.angle_beta   90.00
_cell.angle_gamma   90.00
#
_symmetry.space_group_name_H-M   'P 1'
#
loop_
_entity.id
_entity.type
_entity.pdbx_description
1 polymer ?
#
loop_
_entity_poly.entity_id
_entity_poly.type
_entity_poly.pdbx_seq_one_letter_code
_entity_poly.pdbx_strand_id
1 'polypeptide(L)'
;MKETLSWFGKEWIEKDAKALGVYITLLMLRFRVRFSTDIPVLCREEGLMEARLKPYLAIFLKDEKLREAIAAGKGFLNALVTHTSFHEYEEVLDTIEMDFYEILKDAYLRHVNRAEIAGEISEYDATSLIRRFLSDVSSTRFSIGKSASAGSSILLTPFSELMELYGLSEGDVRRFMEILRLSGIMFLDIIPAPVLEKEFIESLV
;
A
#
# COMPACT_ATOMS: atom_id res chain seq x y z
N MET A 1 22.30 7.96 15.82
CA MET A 1 22.01 8.39 14.44
C MET A 1 21.68 7.14 13.66
N LYS A 2 20.47 7.00 13.13
CA LYS A 2 20.14 5.90 12.20
C LYS A 2 20.93 6.15 10.92
N GLU A 3 21.74 5.20 10.51
CA GLU A 3 22.46 5.27 9.23
C GLU A 3 21.46 5.07 8.11
N THR A 4 20.92 6.18 7.62
CA THR A 4 20.10 6.18 6.41
C THR A 4 20.93 5.62 5.25
N LEU A 5 20.36 4.71 4.47
CA LEU A 5 21.01 4.13 3.29
C LEU A 5 21.56 5.25 2.38
N SER A 6 22.87 5.23 2.15
CA SER A 6 23.58 6.35 1.49
C SER A 6 23.14 6.61 0.05
N TRP A 7 22.52 5.63 -0.59
CA TRP A 7 22.04 5.71 -1.97
C TRP A 7 20.58 6.11 -2.08
N PHE A 8 19.81 6.14 -0.99
CA PHE A 8 18.40 6.50 -1.05
C PHE A 8 18.24 8.02 -1.25
N GLY A 9 17.76 8.40 -2.43
CA GLY A 9 17.58 9.79 -2.85
C GLY A 9 16.41 10.46 -2.13
N LYS A 10 16.68 11.51 -1.34
CA LYS A 10 15.63 12.31 -0.68
C LYS A 10 14.71 13.02 -1.68
N GLU A 11 15.20 13.27 -2.88
CA GLU A 11 14.44 13.83 -4.00
C GLU A 11 13.29 12.93 -4.49
N TRP A 12 13.26 11.65 -4.09
CA TRP A 12 12.14 10.76 -4.36
C TRP A 12 10.99 10.90 -3.35
N ILE A 13 11.22 11.57 -2.22
CA ILE A 13 10.21 11.75 -1.16
C ILE A 13 9.98 13.23 -0.79
N GLU A 14 10.58 14.17 -1.54
CA GLU A 14 10.48 15.61 -1.27
C GLU A 14 9.08 16.22 -1.52
N LYS A 15 8.22 15.53 -2.29
CA LYS A 15 6.86 15.95 -2.63
C LYS A 15 5.89 14.82 -2.32
N ASP A 16 4.67 15.16 -1.88
CA ASP A 16 3.60 14.21 -1.55
C ASP A 16 3.38 13.15 -2.64
N ALA A 17 3.25 13.57 -3.91
CA ALA A 17 3.04 12.65 -5.03
C ALA A 17 4.20 11.67 -5.23
N LYS A 18 5.44 12.16 -5.09
CA LYS A 18 6.64 11.33 -5.23
C LYS A 18 6.76 10.33 -4.08
N ALA A 19 6.55 10.79 -2.84
CA ALA A 19 6.55 9.95 -1.66
C ALA A 19 5.48 8.85 -1.74
N LEU A 20 4.28 9.17 -2.24
CA LEU A 20 3.25 8.15 -2.52
C LEU A 20 3.72 7.13 -3.57
N GLY A 21 4.35 7.59 -4.65
CA GLY A 21 4.93 6.73 -5.68
C GLY A 21 5.97 5.75 -5.13
N VAL A 22 6.87 6.24 -4.27
CA VAL A 22 7.86 5.42 -3.56
C VAL A 22 7.18 4.43 -2.64
N TYR A 23 6.20 4.86 -1.83
CA TYR A 23 5.55 3.99 -0.86
C TYR A 23 4.77 2.85 -1.52
N ILE A 24 3.99 3.15 -2.56
CA ILE A 24 3.29 2.11 -3.34
C ILE A 24 4.28 1.13 -3.97
N THR A 25 5.38 1.63 -4.52
CA THR A 25 6.44 0.77 -5.07
C THR A 25 7.04 -0.14 -3.99
N LEU A 26 7.34 0.40 -2.82
CA LEU A 26 7.86 -0.35 -1.66
C LEU A 26 6.90 -1.47 -1.26
N LEU A 27 5.61 -1.16 -1.10
CA LEU A 27 4.59 -2.17 -0.74
C LEU A 27 4.48 -3.28 -1.80
N MET A 28 4.54 -2.93 -3.09
CA MET A 28 4.51 -3.92 -4.18
C MET A 28 5.70 -4.87 -4.10
N LEU A 29 6.91 -4.34 -3.94
CA LEU A 29 8.14 -5.13 -3.88
C LEU A 29 8.16 -6.02 -2.65
N ARG A 30 7.68 -5.52 -1.52
CA ARG A 30 7.69 -6.22 -0.24
C ARG A 30 6.71 -7.39 -0.18
N PHE A 31 5.49 -7.22 -0.70
CA PHE A 31 4.42 -8.17 -0.43
C PHE A 31 4.09 -9.09 -1.61
N ARG A 32 4.59 -8.82 -2.81
CA ARG A 32 4.28 -9.65 -3.98
C ARG A 32 5.49 -10.52 -4.33
N VAL A 33 5.39 -11.81 -4.00
CA VAL A 33 6.45 -12.83 -4.20
C VAL A 33 6.96 -12.91 -5.64
N ARG A 34 6.08 -12.74 -6.64
CA ARG A 34 6.53 -12.68 -8.05
C ARG A 34 7.35 -11.43 -8.33
N PHE A 35 6.98 -10.29 -7.74
CA PHE A 35 7.71 -9.06 -7.96
C PHE A 35 9.12 -9.17 -7.42
N SER A 36 9.36 -9.77 -6.24
CA SER A 36 10.72 -9.96 -5.71
C SER A 36 11.62 -10.75 -6.67
N THR A 37 11.12 -11.82 -7.29
CA THR A 37 11.91 -12.60 -8.27
C THR A 37 12.01 -11.91 -9.63
N ASP A 38 11.03 -11.06 -9.97
CA ASP A 38 10.96 -10.34 -11.24
C ASP A 38 11.62 -8.94 -11.17
N ILE A 39 12.15 -8.50 -10.01
CA ILE A 39 12.73 -7.16 -9.82
C ILE A 39 13.75 -6.81 -10.91
N PRO A 40 14.71 -7.69 -11.28
CA PRO A 40 15.66 -7.39 -12.36
C PRO A 40 14.99 -7.23 -13.73
N VAL A 41 13.90 -7.95 -14.00
CA VAL A 41 13.13 -7.86 -15.25
C VAL A 41 12.34 -6.54 -15.29
N LEU A 42 11.71 -6.18 -14.18
CA LEU A 42 10.97 -4.93 -14.00
C LEU A 42 11.86 -3.70 -14.22
N CYS A 43 13.15 -3.77 -13.88
CA CYS A 43 14.10 -2.68 -14.12
C CYS A 43 14.60 -2.62 -15.57
N ARG A 44 14.68 -3.76 -16.27
CA ARG A 44 15.14 -3.80 -17.68
C ARG A 44 14.09 -3.24 -18.63
N GLU A 45 12.81 -3.44 -18.32
CA GLU A 45 11.70 -2.98 -19.14
C GLU A 45 11.00 -1.81 -18.48
N GLU A 46 11.45 -0.57 -18.76
CA GLU A 46 10.88 0.65 -18.16
C GLU A 46 9.35 0.74 -18.28
N GLY A 47 8.79 0.28 -19.41
CA GLY A 47 7.34 0.29 -19.65
C GLY A 47 6.58 -0.73 -18.80
N LEU A 48 7.23 -1.83 -18.37
CA LEU A 48 6.62 -2.87 -17.56
C LEU A 48 6.32 -2.33 -16.16
N MET A 49 7.29 -1.68 -15.51
CA MET A 49 7.08 -1.13 -14.17
C MET A 49 6.04 0.00 -14.18
N GLU A 50 6.09 0.89 -15.17
CA GLU A 50 5.07 1.93 -15.33
C GLU A 50 3.67 1.31 -15.49
N ALA A 51 3.52 0.30 -16.36
CA ALA A 51 2.24 -0.40 -16.54
C ALA A 51 1.74 -1.09 -15.27
N ARG A 52 2.65 -1.47 -14.35
CA ARG A 52 2.29 -2.06 -13.05
C ARG A 52 1.91 -1.00 -12.01
N LEU A 53 2.62 0.12 -11.94
CA LEU A 53 2.37 1.18 -10.95
C LEU A 53 1.15 2.04 -11.30
N LYS A 54 1.04 2.41 -12.58
CA LYS A 54 0.08 3.40 -13.08
C LYS A 54 -1.37 3.11 -12.70
N PRO A 55 -1.91 1.87 -12.84
CA PRO A 55 -3.30 1.59 -12.49
C PRO A 55 -3.64 1.92 -11.04
N TYR A 56 -2.69 1.78 -10.13
CA TYR A 56 -2.92 2.03 -8.72
C TYR A 56 -2.68 3.48 -8.32
N LEU A 57 -1.62 4.09 -8.84
CA LEU A 57 -1.37 5.51 -8.58
C LEU A 57 -2.46 6.39 -9.21
N ALA A 58 -3.07 5.96 -10.33
CA ALA A 58 -4.17 6.65 -10.98
C ALA A 58 -5.47 6.68 -10.16
N ILE A 59 -5.59 5.84 -9.12
CA ILE A 59 -6.70 5.93 -8.14
C ILE A 59 -6.57 7.23 -7.34
N PHE A 60 -5.34 7.62 -7.00
CA PHE A 60 -5.02 8.74 -6.11
C PHE A 60 -4.67 10.03 -6.84
N LEU A 61 -4.05 9.92 -8.01
CA LEU A 61 -3.36 11.01 -8.69
C LEU A 61 -3.77 11.10 -10.16
N LYS A 62 -3.70 12.32 -10.70
CA LYS A 62 -3.94 12.63 -12.12
C LYS A 62 -2.78 13.44 -12.70
N ASP A 63 -2.69 13.44 -14.02
CA ASP A 63 -1.83 14.31 -14.83
C ASP A 63 -0.37 14.37 -14.36
N GLU A 64 0.15 15.57 -14.08
CA GLU A 64 1.53 15.81 -13.68
C GLU A 64 1.89 15.04 -12.41
N LYS A 65 1.03 15.05 -11.38
CA LYS A 65 1.31 14.37 -10.12
C LYS A 65 1.43 12.86 -10.31
N LEU A 66 0.59 12.28 -11.18
CA LEU A 66 0.69 10.87 -11.52
C LEU A 66 2.04 10.56 -12.21
N ARG A 67 2.48 11.42 -13.13
CA ARG A 67 3.79 11.27 -13.78
C ARG A 67 4.95 11.39 -12.78
N GLU A 68 4.91 12.36 -11.87
CA GLU A 68 5.92 12.52 -10.81
C GLU A 68 5.99 11.28 -9.90
N ALA A 69 4.84 10.75 -9.48
CA ALA A 69 4.77 9.57 -8.64
C ALA A 69 5.34 8.32 -9.33
N ILE A 70 4.98 8.09 -10.59
CA ILE A 70 5.52 6.98 -11.39
C ILE A 70 7.04 7.13 -11.55
N ALA A 71 7.53 8.33 -11.88
CA ALA A 71 8.95 8.58 -12.05
C ALA A 71 9.74 8.34 -10.77
N ALA A 72 9.22 8.78 -9.61
CA ALA A 72 9.85 8.54 -8.31
C ALA A 72 9.88 7.05 -7.96
N GLY A 73 8.77 6.33 -8.17
CA GLY A 73 8.70 4.88 -7.95
C GLY A 73 9.69 4.10 -8.83
N LYS A 74 9.80 4.46 -10.11
CA LYS A 74 10.81 3.89 -11.02
C LYS A 74 12.24 4.20 -10.59
N GLY A 75 12.52 5.45 -10.21
CA GLY A 75 13.83 5.88 -9.73
C GLY A 75 14.27 5.09 -8.50
N PHE A 76 13.38 4.97 -7.51
CA PHE A 76 13.59 4.16 -6.33
C PHE A 76 13.86 2.68 -6.66
N LEU A 77 13.04 2.06 -7.50
CA LEU A 77 13.22 0.67 -7.91
C LEU A 77 14.58 0.43 -8.58
N ASN A 78 14.97 1.30 -9.53
CA ASN A 78 16.23 1.19 -10.23
C ASN A 78 17.43 1.32 -9.27
N ALA A 79 17.35 2.23 -8.31
CA ALA A 79 18.37 2.38 -7.29
C ALA A 79 18.45 1.15 -6.36
N LEU A 80 17.31 0.59 -5.95
CA LEU A 80 17.27 -0.64 -5.15
C LEU A 80 18.04 -1.77 -5.84
N VAL A 81 17.78 -2.00 -7.13
CA VAL A 81 18.49 -3.05 -7.90
C VAL A 81 19.97 -2.75 -8.10
N THR A 82 20.32 -1.48 -8.27
CA THR A 82 21.71 -1.08 -8.52
C THR A 82 22.56 -1.23 -7.26
N HIS A 83 21.99 -0.94 -6.10
CA HIS A 83 22.74 -0.78 -4.85
C HIS A 83 22.51 -1.88 -3.81
N THR A 84 21.55 -2.78 -4.03
CA THR A 84 21.21 -3.81 -3.06
C THR A 84 21.24 -5.18 -3.73
N SER A 85 21.76 -6.18 -3.04
CA SER A 85 21.71 -7.55 -3.55
C SER A 85 20.36 -8.20 -3.22
N PHE A 86 19.94 -9.19 -4.02
CA PHE A 86 18.61 -9.80 -3.90
C PHE A 86 18.29 -10.35 -2.49
N HIS A 87 19.28 -10.90 -1.78
CA HIS A 87 19.09 -11.47 -0.45
C HIS A 87 18.90 -10.41 0.65
N GLU A 88 19.28 -9.16 0.38
CA GLU A 88 19.18 -8.02 1.31
C GLU A 88 17.92 -7.18 1.05
N TYR A 89 17.19 -7.42 -0.04
CA TYR A 89 16.04 -6.60 -0.42
C TYR A 89 15.01 -6.45 0.69
N GLU A 90 14.70 -7.53 1.41
CA GLU A 90 13.71 -7.49 2.49
C GLU A 90 14.12 -6.56 3.63
N GLU A 91 15.38 -6.66 4.07
CA GLU A 91 15.93 -5.84 5.15
C GLU A 91 16.06 -4.36 4.72
N VAL A 92 16.49 -4.13 3.48
CA VAL A 92 16.61 -2.78 2.92
C VAL A 92 15.25 -2.12 2.75
N LEU A 93 14.25 -2.83 2.23
CA LEU A 93 12.89 -2.31 2.09
C LEU A 93 12.29 -1.97 3.47
N ASP A 94 12.54 -2.82 4.48
CA ASP A 94 12.11 -2.55 5.86
C ASP A 94 12.79 -1.32 6.45
N THR A 95 14.11 -1.20 6.25
CA THR A 95 14.88 -0.06 6.72
C THR A 95 14.37 1.24 6.11
N ILE A 96 14.10 1.26 4.80
CA ILE A 96 13.55 2.44 4.11
C ILE A 96 12.17 2.80 4.64
N GLU A 97 11.27 1.82 4.77
CA GLU A 97 9.92 2.06 5.31
C GLU A 97 10.02 2.66 6.70
N MET A 98 10.84 2.09 7.59
CA MET A 98 11.00 2.53 8.98
C MET A 98 11.71 3.88 9.12
N ASP A 99 12.69 4.20 8.28
CA ASP A 99 13.45 5.45 8.37
C ASP A 99 12.70 6.66 7.81
N PHE A 100 11.81 6.42 6.85
CA PHE A 100 11.01 7.48 6.22
C PHE A 100 9.52 7.36 6.51
N TYR A 101 9.14 6.52 7.49
CA TYR A 101 7.76 6.14 7.74
C TYR A 101 6.82 7.35 7.85
N GLU A 102 7.15 8.34 8.67
CA GLU A 102 6.30 9.52 8.87
C GLU A 102 6.04 10.29 7.57
N ILE A 103 7.06 10.43 6.70
CA ILE A 103 6.91 11.10 5.41
C ILE A 103 6.01 10.28 4.47
N LEU A 104 6.24 8.97 4.41
CA LEU A 104 5.46 8.06 3.56
C LEU A 104 4.01 7.96 4.02
N LYS A 105 3.80 7.89 5.34
CA LYS A 105 2.50 7.90 6.03
C LYS A 105 1.73 9.18 5.73
N ASP A 106 2.33 10.34 5.94
CA ASP A 106 1.68 11.63 5.70
C ASP A 106 1.27 11.77 4.23
N ALA A 107 2.17 11.40 3.31
CA ALA A 107 1.86 11.40 1.89
C ALA A 107 0.70 10.44 1.56
N TYR A 108 0.71 9.23 2.12
CA TYR A 108 -0.34 8.24 1.88
C TYR A 108 -1.72 8.71 2.39
N LEU A 109 -1.79 9.14 3.65
CA LEU A 109 -3.04 9.53 4.28
C LEU A 109 -3.70 10.76 3.64
N ARG A 110 -2.92 11.67 3.05
CA ARG A 110 -3.45 12.79 2.24
C ARG A 110 -4.19 12.35 0.98
N HIS A 111 -3.88 11.16 0.49
CA HIS A 111 -4.46 10.60 -0.72
C HIS A 111 -5.56 9.57 -0.46
N VAL A 112 -5.76 9.12 0.78
CA VAL A 112 -6.90 8.29 1.17
C VAL A 112 -8.19 9.01 0.81
N ASN A 113 -9.00 8.40 -0.06
CA ASN A 113 -10.22 8.99 -0.56
C ASN A 113 -11.38 8.70 0.39
N ARG A 114 -11.52 9.55 1.39
CA ARG A 114 -12.58 9.46 2.40
C ARG A 114 -13.99 9.57 1.82
N ALA A 115 -14.16 10.17 0.64
CA ALA A 115 -15.48 10.27 0.01
C ALA A 115 -15.99 8.90 -0.50
N GLU A 116 -15.09 7.96 -0.80
CA GLU A 116 -15.45 6.58 -1.18
C GLU A 116 -15.78 5.71 0.03
N ILE A 117 -15.41 6.15 1.25
CA ILE A 117 -15.74 5.51 2.53
C ILE A 117 -17.15 5.99 2.95
N ALA A 118 -18.14 5.78 2.09
CA ALA A 118 -19.51 6.18 2.36
C ALA A 118 -20.53 5.25 1.69
N GLY A 119 -21.75 5.23 2.22
CA GLY A 119 -22.87 4.43 1.70
C GLY A 119 -23.14 3.16 2.51
N GLU A 120 -23.95 2.27 1.93
CA GLU A 120 -24.42 1.05 2.59
C GLU A 120 -24.01 -0.20 1.82
N ILE A 121 -23.64 -1.25 2.58
CA ILE A 121 -23.30 -2.59 2.10
C ILE A 121 -24.02 -3.61 2.97
N SER A 122 -24.95 -4.38 2.42
CA SER A 122 -25.65 -5.45 3.15
C SER A 122 -26.16 -5.00 4.53
N GLU A 123 -26.89 -3.88 4.58
CA GLU A 123 -27.43 -3.26 5.81
C GLU A 123 -26.39 -2.62 6.75
N TYR A 124 -25.09 -2.76 6.47
CA TYR A 124 -24.04 -2.05 7.19
C TYR A 124 -23.78 -0.67 6.58
N ASP A 125 -23.62 0.32 7.45
CA ASP A 125 -22.92 1.54 7.10
C ASP A 125 -21.46 1.20 6.71
N ALA A 126 -21.03 1.63 5.52
CA ALA A 126 -19.74 1.27 4.95
C ALA A 126 -18.58 1.71 5.86
N THR A 127 -18.67 2.90 6.46
CA THR A 127 -17.65 3.42 7.38
C THR A 127 -17.50 2.52 8.60
N SER A 128 -18.62 2.13 9.22
CA SER A 128 -18.65 1.21 10.35
C SER A 128 -18.07 -0.16 10.00
N LEU A 129 -18.36 -0.67 8.80
CA LEU A 129 -17.82 -1.93 8.31
C LEU A 129 -16.30 -1.84 8.04
N ILE A 130 -15.81 -0.73 7.47
CA ILE A 130 -14.36 -0.47 7.26
C ILE A 130 -13.64 -0.41 8.60
N ARG A 131 -14.21 0.30 9.59
CA ARG A 131 -13.64 0.39 10.93
C ARG A 131 -13.53 -0.98 11.60
N ARG A 132 -14.59 -1.78 11.51
CA ARG A 132 -14.59 -3.17 12.01
C ARG A 132 -13.53 -4.00 11.28
N PHE A 133 -13.46 -3.89 9.96
CA PHE A 133 -12.46 -4.56 9.13
C PHE A 133 -11.03 -4.22 9.55
N LEU A 134 -10.68 -2.95 9.69
CA LEU A 134 -9.35 -2.52 10.12
C LEU A 134 -9.00 -2.99 11.53
N SER A 135 -9.98 -3.01 12.43
CA SER A 135 -9.81 -3.54 13.80
C SER A 135 -9.59 -5.06 13.80
N ASP A 136 -10.32 -5.79 12.97
CA ASP A 136 -10.20 -7.24 12.82
C ASP A 136 -8.85 -7.62 12.17
N VAL A 137 -8.36 -6.85 11.20
CA VAL A 137 -7.01 -7.02 10.63
C VAL A 137 -5.95 -6.75 11.70
N SER A 138 -6.06 -5.64 12.43
CA SER A 138 -5.10 -5.27 13.49
C SER A 138 -5.06 -6.27 14.65
N SER A 139 -6.18 -6.95 14.90
CA SER A 139 -6.30 -8.00 15.93
C SER A 139 -6.03 -9.41 15.39
N THR A 140 -5.50 -9.54 14.17
CA THR A 140 -5.11 -10.82 13.54
C THR A 140 -6.27 -11.81 13.33
N ARG A 141 -7.50 -11.31 13.20
CA ARG A 141 -8.68 -12.15 12.85
C ARG A 141 -8.73 -12.53 11.38
N PHE A 142 -8.03 -11.79 10.52
CA PHE A 142 -7.77 -12.17 9.14
C PHE A 142 -6.45 -12.93 9.03
N SER A 143 -6.37 -13.82 8.06
CA SER A 143 -5.19 -14.60 7.70
C SER A 143 -4.15 -13.70 7.05
N ILE A 144 -3.14 -13.32 7.83
CA ILE A 144 -2.02 -12.50 7.38
C ILE A 144 -0.94 -13.40 6.79
N GLY A 145 -0.54 -13.13 5.54
CA GLY A 145 0.54 -13.85 4.88
C GLY A 145 1.92 -13.35 5.30
N LYS A 146 2.10 -12.03 5.28
CA LYS A 146 3.35 -11.36 5.66
C LYS A 146 3.04 -9.98 6.23
N SER A 147 3.86 -9.53 7.17
CA SER A 147 3.80 -8.18 7.75
C SER A 147 5.14 -7.45 7.64
N ALA A 148 5.07 -6.13 7.58
CA ALA A 148 6.19 -5.22 7.70
C ALA A 148 6.42 -4.78 9.14
N SER A 149 7.65 -4.35 9.47
CA SER A 149 7.93 -3.78 10.80
C SER A 149 7.12 -2.52 11.08
N ALA A 150 6.84 -1.72 10.05
CA ALA A 150 5.99 -0.54 10.16
C ALA A 150 4.49 -0.87 10.33
N GLY A 151 4.07 -2.12 10.09
CA GLY A 151 2.69 -2.59 10.29
C GLY A 151 1.91 -2.94 9.01
N SER A 152 2.43 -2.61 7.82
CA SER A 152 1.80 -2.96 6.54
C SER A 152 1.69 -4.48 6.43
N SER A 153 0.61 -5.02 5.86
CA SER A 153 0.39 -6.47 5.81
C SER A 153 -0.32 -6.91 4.54
N ILE A 154 -0.11 -8.17 4.11
CA ILE A 154 -0.87 -8.78 3.01
C ILE A 154 -1.81 -9.85 3.56
N LEU A 155 -3.07 -9.80 3.13
CA LEU A 155 -4.09 -10.78 3.47
C LEU A 155 -4.06 -11.95 2.48
N LEU A 156 -4.22 -13.18 2.96
CA LEU A 156 -4.16 -14.38 2.12
C LEU A 156 -5.47 -14.66 1.39
N THR A 157 -6.59 -14.57 2.10
CA THR A 157 -7.91 -14.97 1.60
C THR A 157 -9.01 -13.97 1.98
N PRO A 158 -8.79 -12.65 1.79
CA PRO A 158 -9.71 -11.63 2.30
C PRO A 158 -11.13 -11.81 1.76
N PHE A 159 -11.30 -12.26 0.52
CA PHE A 159 -12.62 -12.48 -0.07
C PHE A 159 -13.45 -13.49 0.71
N SER A 160 -12.90 -14.70 0.94
CA SER A 160 -13.58 -15.76 1.67
C SER A 160 -13.80 -15.38 3.13
N GLU A 161 -12.80 -14.77 3.77
CA GLU A 161 -12.89 -14.36 5.17
C GLU A 161 -13.91 -13.24 5.39
N LEU A 162 -14.11 -12.33 4.43
CA LEU A 162 -15.18 -11.34 4.49
C LEU A 162 -16.57 -11.98 4.44
N MET A 163 -16.76 -13.03 3.64
CA MET A 163 -18.02 -13.78 3.62
C MET A 163 -18.25 -14.50 4.95
N GLU A 164 -17.22 -15.16 5.48
CA GLU A 164 -17.32 -15.95 6.72
C GLU A 164 -17.47 -15.09 7.97
N LEU A 165 -16.64 -14.05 8.13
CA LEU A 165 -16.60 -13.22 9.34
C LEU A 165 -17.77 -12.24 9.42
N TYR A 166 -18.25 -11.75 8.28
CA TYR A 166 -19.27 -10.70 8.21
C TYR A 166 -20.60 -11.17 7.62
N GLY A 167 -20.69 -12.41 7.14
CA GLY A 167 -21.92 -12.95 6.54
C GLY A 167 -22.31 -12.26 5.23
N LEU A 168 -21.35 -11.62 4.56
CA LEU A 168 -21.61 -10.87 3.34
C LEU A 168 -21.85 -11.81 2.16
N SER A 169 -22.77 -11.43 1.28
CA SER A 169 -22.95 -12.09 -0.01
C SER A 169 -21.74 -11.88 -0.92
N GLU A 170 -21.57 -12.72 -1.95
CA GLU A 170 -20.48 -12.54 -2.92
C GLU A 170 -20.51 -11.15 -3.57
N GLY A 171 -21.71 -10.64 -3.90
CA GLY A 171 -21.88 -9.31 -4.47
C GLY A 171 -21.47 -8.18 -3.51
N ASP A 172 -21.83 -8.32 -2.24
CA ASP A 172 -21.46 -7.35 -1.20
C ASP A 172 -19.95 -7.36 -0.92
N VAL A 173 -19.31 -8.53 -0.90
CA VAL A 173 -17.84 -8.63 -0.76
C VAL A 173 -17.13 -7.96 -1.93
N ARG A 174 -17.58 -8.19 -3.18
CA ARG A 174 -17.01 -7.53 -4.36
C ARG A 174 -17.08 -6.02 -4.24
N ARG A 175 -18.26 -5.50 -3.87
CA ARG A 175 -18.49 -4.07 -3.65
C ARG A 175 -17.64 -3.53 -2.50
N PHE A 176 -17.54 -4.25 -1.40
CA PHE A 176 -16.74 -3.83 -0.25
C PHE A 176 -15.25 -3.77 -0.58
N MET A 177 -14.70 -4.80 -1.24
CA MET A 177 -13.31 -4.78 -1.69
C MET A 177 -13.03 -3.67 -2.71
N GLU A 178 -13.99 -3.34 -3.57
CA GLU A 178 -13.88 -2.19 -4.48
C GLU A 178 -13.79 -0.88 -3.70
N ILE A 179 -14.68 -0.67 -2.72
CA ILE A 179 -14.63 0.50 -1.83
C ILE A 179 -13.27 0.57 -1.11
N LEU A 180 -12.80 -0.53 -0.50
CA LEU A 180 -11.51 -0.56 0.18
C LEU A 180 -10.36 -0.15 -0.75
N ARG A 181 -10.42 -0.53 -2.03
CA ARG A 181 -9.40 -0.20 -3.03
C ARG A 181 -9.46 1.24 -3.52
N LEU A 182 -10.66 1.73 -3.84
CA LEU A 182 -10.87 3.10 -4.32
C LEU A 182 -10.64 4.14 -3.23
N SER A 183 -10.92 3.80 -1.98
CA SER A 183 -10.63 4.64 -0.81
C SER A 183 -9.17 4.66 -0.42
N GLY A 184 -8.34 3.71 -0.89
CA GLY A 184 -6.98 3.55 -0.40
C GLY A 184 -6.90 2.99 1.02
N ILE A 185 -7.87 2.16 1.42
CA ILE A 185 -7.76 1.34 2.63
C ILE A 185 -7.01 0.03 2.32
N MET A 186 -7.20 -0.50 1.12
CA MET A 186 -6.56 -1.72 0.65
C MET A 186 -5.93 -1.47 -0.70
N PHE A 187 -4.68 -1.88 -0.87
CA PHE A 187 -3.97 -1.86 -2.13
C PHE A 187 -3.78 -3.31 -2.58
N LEU A 188 -4.41 -3.74 -3.68
CA LEU A 188 -4.53 -5.17 -4.00
C LEU A 188 -5.23 -5.94 -2.86
N ASP A 189 -4.47 -6.71 -2.10
CA ASP A 189 -4.85 -7.40 -0.86
C ASP A 189 -3.92 -7.00 0.31
N ILE A 190 -3.14 -5.94 0.11
CA ILE A 190 -2.22 -5.34 1.08
C ILE A 190 -2.98 -4.25 1.84
N ILE A 191 -2.87 -4.23 3.16
CA ILE A 191 -3.34 -3.16 4.03
C ILE A 191 -2.12 -2.34 4.47
N PRO A 192 -1.98 -1.09 4.02
CA PRO A 192 -0.85 -0.26 4.39
C PRO A 192 -0.89 0.12 5.88
N ALA A 193 0.28 0.21 6.52
CA ALA A 193 0.37 0.54 7.94
C ALA A 193 -0.43 1.79 8.37
N PRO A 194 -0.40 2.92 7.62
CA PRO A 194 -1.08 4.14 8.05
C PRO A 194 -2.57 3.99 8.33
N VAL A 195 -3.26 3.06 7.64
CA VAL A 195 -4.70 2.86 7.85
C VAL A 195 -5.02 1.86 8.96
N LEU A 196 -4.01 1.16 9.49
CA LEU A 196 -4.12 0.27 10.64
C LEU A 196 -3.79 1.00 11.96
N GLU A 197 -3.27 2.22 11.89
CA GLU A 197 -3.03 3.02 13.08
C GLU A 197 -4.34 3.42 13.79
N LYS A 198 -4.28 3.45 15.11
CA LYS A 198 -5.43 3.75 15.96
C LYS A 198 -6.01 5.13 15.63
N GLU A 199 -5.15 6.11 15.42
CA GLU A 199 -5.50 7.50 15.09
C GLU A 199 -6.32 7.57 13.79
N PHE A 200 -5.95 6.78 12.78
CA PHE A 200 -6.70 6.71 11.54
C PHE A 200 -8.05 6.04 11.75
N ILE A 201 -8.09 4.88 12.40
CA ILE A 201 -9.31 4.10 12.65
C ILE A 201 -10.33 4.91 13.47
N GLU A 202 -9.87 5.65 14.47
CA GLU A 202 -10.72 6.54 15.29
C GLU A 202 -11.20 7.79 14.53
N SER A 203 -10.50 8.19 13.48
CA SER A 203 -10.91 9.33 12.63
C SER A 203 -12.04 8.99 11.64
N LEU A 204 -12.48 7.73 11.57
CA LEU A 204 -13.58 7.27 10.72
C LEU A 204 -14.96 7.41 11.42
N VAL A 205 -15.11 8.36 12.35
CA VAL A 205 -16.33 8.59 13.15
C VAL A 205 -17.19 9.68 12.52
#